data_AF-A0AAE4DE25-F1
#
_entry.id   AF-A0AAE4DE25-F1
#
_cell.length_a   1.000
_cell.length_b   1.000
_cell.length_c   1.000
_cell.angle_alpha   90.00
_cell.angle_beta   90.00
_cell.angle_gamma   90.00
#
_symmetry.space_group_name_H-M   'P 1'
#
loop_
_entity.id
_entity.type
_entity.pdbx_description
1 polymer ?
#
loop_
_entity_poly.entity_id
_entity_poly.type
_entity_poly.pdbx_seq_one_letter_code
_entity_poly.pdbx_strand_id
1 'polypeptide(L)'
;MSDNRKTSNMNFLGIIPARYGSTRLEGKPLADINGKPMIQHVYERAQKALETVYVATDDKRIFETVESFGGKVIMTSKNHSTGTNRCLEAYKKIQKISETQYDVVINIQGDEPLLAKENLTSLKKCFKDPQTKLATLITPVVRLDDLFNESEVFVTFNKNYFALYFSRSVIPHIRGVDKTKWLKKTTIYKHLGFYAYTIETLEEFASLPESGLEKMESLEQNRWLENGGKIKLGFTSHDSISVDTIDDLERVRKMMK
;
A
#
# COMPACT_ATOMS: atom_id res chain seq x y z
N MET A 1 6.25 -11.25 31.01
CA MET A 1 7.55 -11.20 30.26
C MET A 1 7.63 -12.27 29.15
N SER A 2 6.53 -12.57 28.45
CA SER A 2 6.48 -13.63 27.43
C SER A 2 6.14 -13.18 26.00
N ASP A 3 5.79 -11.92 25.76
CA ASP A 3 5.21 -11.50 24.47
C ASP A 3 6.18 -10.78 23.52
N ASN A 4 7.33 -10.30 24.01
CA ASN A 4 8.30 -9.56 23.18
C ASN A 4 9.11 -10.45 22.22
N ARG A 5 9.02 -11.80 22.33
CA ARG A 5 9.79 -12.74 21.50
C ARG A 5 9.11 -13.14 20.19
N LYS A 6 7.81 -12.89 19.99
CA LYS A 6 7.09 -13.28 18.76
C LYS A 6 7.35 -12.35 17.57
N THR A 7 7.67 -11.09 17.84
CA THR A 7 7.74 -10.06 16.79
C THR A 7 9.10 -10.02 16.08
N SER A 8 10.15 -10.58 16.69
CA SER A 8 11.48 -10.70 16.10
C SER A 8 11.62 -11.85 15.08
N ASN A 9 10.58 -12.66 14.90
CA ASN A 9 10.63 -13.89 14.10
C ASN A 9 9.56 -13.99 13.01
N MET A 10 8.84 -12.88 12.71
CA MET A 10 7.85 -12.88 11.63
C MET A 10 8.52 -12.70 10.27
N ASN A 11 8.16 -13.58 9.34
CA ASN A 11 8.60 -13.52 7.95
C ASN A 11 7.60 -12.69 7.13
N PHE A 12 8.10 -11.61 6.52
CA PHE A 12 7.31 -10.71 5.69
C PHE A 12 7.62 -10.95 4.21
N LEU A 13 6.58 -11.16 3.42
CA LEU A 13 6.67 -11.24 1.95
C LEU A 13 6.19 -9.94 1.32
N GLY A 14 7.05 -9.25 0.58
CA GLY A 14 6.64 -8.13 -0.27
C GLY A 14 6.08 -8.63 -1.61
N ILE A 15 4.88 -8.18 -1.98
CA ILE A 15 4.31 -8.44 -3.30
C ILE A 15 3.95 -7.11 -3.94
N ILE A 16 4.47 -6.89 -5.15
CA ILE A 16 4.20 -5.71 -5.97
C ILE A 16 3.25 -6.12 -7.10
N PRO A 17 1.93 -5.92 -6.98
CA PRO A 17 1.01 -6.18 -8.07
C PRO A 17 1.22 -5.16 -9.20
N ALA A 18 1.40 -5.65 -10.43
CA ALA A 18 1.64 -4.83 -11.61
C ALA A 18 0.82 -5.35 -12.80
N ARG A 19 0.05 -4.45 -13.43
CA ARG A 19 -0.77 -4.75 -14.61
C ARG A 19 -0.40 -3.81 -15.73
N TYR A 20 -0.51 -4.28 -16.98
CA TYR A 20 -0.23 -3.43 -18.14
C TYR A 20 -1.36 -2.45 -18.43
N GLY A 21 -2.62 -2.90 -18.32
CA GLY A 21 -3.81 -2.13 -18.66
C GLY A 21 -4.23 -1.16 -17.55
N SER A 22 -3.48 -0.06 -17.38
CA SER A 22 -3.96 1.13 -16.67
C SER A 22 -4.64 2.06 -17.67
N THR A 23 -5.88 2.48 -17.38
CA THR A 23 -6.70 3.32 -18.28
C THR A 23 -6.15 4.75 -18.43
N ARG A 24 -5.45 5.25 -17.41
CA ARG A 24 -4.89 6.62 -17.37
C ARG A 24 -3.46 6.70 -17.89
N LEU A 25 -2.72 5.59 -17.88
CA LEU A 25 -1.35 5.50 -18.36
C LEU A 25 -1.06 4.07 -18.80
N GLU A 26 -1.18 3.78 -20.10
CA GLU A 26 -0.92 2.44 -20.63
C GLU A 26 0.54 2.04 -20.42
N GLY A 27 0.77 0.79 -20.01
CA GLY A 27 2.13 0.31 -19.76
C GLY A 27 2.82 1.00 -18.59
N LYS A 28 2.06 1.68 -17.70
CA LYS A 28 2.54 2.43 -16.53
C LYS A 28 3.72 1.77 -15.79
N PRO A 29 3.68 0.48 -15.39
CA PRO A 29 4.83 -0.16 -14.70
C PRO A 29 6.15 -0.13 -15.48
N LEU A 30 6.10 -0.06 -16.81
CA LEU A 30 7.25 0.00 -17.71
C LEU A 30 7.64 1.41 -18.12
N ALA A 31 6.91 2.44 -17.65
CA ALA A 31 7.25 3.82 -17.94
C ALA A 31 8.66 4.14 -17.41
N ASP A 32 9.48 4.75 -18.27
CA ASP A 32 10.85 5.13 -17.93
C ASP A 32 10.87 6.24 -16.87
N ILE A 33 11.72 6.10 -15.86
CA ILE A 33 12.05 7.15 -14.91
C ILE A 33 13.58 7.21 -14.86
N ASN A 34 14.15 8.18 -15.57
CA ASN A 34 15.60 8.44 -15.58
C ASN A 34 16.44 7.19 -15.94
N GLY A 35 15.99 6.41 -16.94
CA GLY A 35 16.73 5.25 -17.47
C GLY A 35 16.38 3.90 -16.84
N LYS A 36 15.41 3.84 -15.92
CA LYS A 36 14.87 2.58 -15.38
C LYS A 36 13.35 2.56 -15.45
N PRO A 37 12.71 1.41 -15.72
CA PRO A 37 11.27 1.29 -15.66
C PRO A 37 10.77 1.50 -14.22
N MET A 38 9.59 2.11 -14.07
CA MET A 38 9.00 2.43 -12.78
C MET A 38 8.95 1.24 -11.83
N ILE A 39 8.59 0.05 -12.33
CA ILE A 39 8.51 -1.18 -11.53
C ILE A 39 9.86 -1.56 -10.91
N GLN A 40 10.98 -1.30 -11.60
CA GLN A 40 12.31 -1.55 -11.07
C GLN A 40 12.63 -0.62 -9.90
N HIS A 41 12.24 0.66 -9.97
CA HIS A 41 12.41 1.58 -8.86
C HIS A 41 11.65 1.17 -7.60
N VAL A 42 10.42 0.69 -7.75
CA VAL A 42 9.62 0.17 -6.63
C VAL A 42 10.28 -1.09 -6.06
N TYR A 43 10.68 -2.02 -6.93
CA TYR A 43 11.32 -3.28 -6.55
C TYR A 43 12.60 -3.06 -5.74
N GLU A 44 13.55 -2.29 -6.28
CA GLU A 44 14.83 -2.00 -5.63
C GLU A 44 14.65 -1.28 -4.29
N ARG A 45 13.63 -0.42 -4.15
CA ARG A 45 13.32 0.27 -2.90
C ARG A 45 12.69 -0.66 -1.87
N ALA A 46 11.76 -1.53 -2.29
CA ALA A 46 11.14 -2.52 -1.41
C ALA A 46 12.18 -3.48 -0.82
N GLN A 47 13.16 -3.92 -1.62
CA GLN A 47 14.26 -4.78 -1.17
C GLN A 47 15.14 -4.16 -0.08
N LYS A 48 15.17 -2.83 0.07
CA LYS A 48 15.91 -2.17 1.17
C LYS A 48 15.28 -2.43 2.54
N ALA A 49 14.01 -2.85 2.59
CA ALA A 49 13.25 -3.09 3.82
C ALA A 49 12.82 -4.55 4.01
N LEU A 50 12.82 -5.34 2.94
CA LEU A 50 12.30 -6.71 2.90
C LEU A 50 13.32 -7.65 2.28
N GLU A 51 13.47 -8.83 2.88
CA GLU A 51 14.36 -9.88 2.40
C GLU A 51 13.80 -10.53 1.11
N THR A 52 12.49 -10.76 1.07
CA THR A 52 11.82 -11.33 -0.11
C THR A 52 10.79 -10.35 -0.68
N VAL A 53 10.98 -9.99 -1.94
CA VAL A 53 10.04 -9.20 -2.73
C VAL A 53 9.81 -9.88 -4.08
N TYR A 54 8.54 -10.03 -4.47
CA TYR A 54 8.12 -10.50 -5.78
C TYR A 54 7.27 -9.45 -6.49
N VAL A 55 7.44 -9.32 -7.81
CA VAL A 55 6.42 -8.69 -8.67
C VAL A 55 5.38 -9.74 -9.04
N ALA A 56 4.10 -9.40 -8.97
CA ALA A 56 2.99 -10.25 -9.41
C ALA A 56 2.31 -9.61 -10.61
N THR A 57 2.37 -10.25 -11.78
CA THR A 57 1.85 -9.67 -13.02
C THR A 57 1.09 -10.67 -13.87
N ASP A 58 0.24 -10.18 -14.77
CA ASP A 58 -0.46 -10.96 -15.79
C ASP A 58 0.05 -10.68 -17.22
N ASP A 59 1.09 -9.85 -17.34
CA ASP A 59 1.64 -9.41 -18.61
C ASP A 59 3.08 -9.89 -18.80
N LYS A 60 3.34 -10.53 -19.95
CA LYS A 60 4.64 -11.10 -20.28
C LYS A 60 5.74 -10.03 -20.38
N ARG A 61 5.42 -8.82 -20.86
CA ARG A 61 6.39 -7.72 -21.01
C ARG A 61 6.88 -7.23 -19.65
N ILE A 62 5.96 -7.15 -18.68
CA ILE A 62 6.32 -6.82 -17.29
C ILE A 62 7.15 -7.95 -16.70
N PHE A 63 6.75 -9.20 -16.90
CA PHE A 63 7.48 -10.37 -16.43
C PHE A 63 8.94 -10.38 -16.92
N GLU A 64 9.13 -10.29 -18.24
CA GLU A 64 10.45 -10.28 -18.89
C GLU A 64 11.30 -9.09 -18.43
N THR A 65 10.69 -7.90 -18.26
CA THR A 65 11.40 -6.73 -17.74
C THR A 65 11.92 -6.98 -16.33
N VAL A 66 11.10 -7.57 -15.45
CA VAL A 66 11.49 -7.86 -14.06
C VAL A 66 12.60 -8.91 -14.00
N GLU A 67 12.52 -9.96 -14.81
CA GLU A 67 13.61 -10.94 -14.92
C GLU A 67 14.90 -10.32 -15.44
N SER A 68 14.82 -9.40 -16.41
CA SER A 68 16.01 -8.79 -17.04
C SER A 68 16.87 -7.99 -16.06
N PHE A 69 16.28 -7.41 -15.01
CA PHE A 69 17.01 -6.73 -13.94
C PHE A 69 17.29 -7.63 -12.73
N GLY A 70 17.02 -8.93 -12.82
CA GLY A 70 17.26 -9.92 -11.76
C GLY A 70 16.21 -9.94 -10.65
N GLY A 71 15.05 -9.33 -10.87
CA GLY A 71 13.94 -9.33 -9.91
C GLY A 71 13.19 -10.65 -9.88
N LYS A 72 12.67 -11.01 -8.71
CA LYS A 72 11.74 -12.14 -8.57
C LYS A 72 10.37 -11.73 -9.08
N VAL A 73 9.77 -12.55 -9.94
CA VAL A 73 8.46 -12.27 -10.53
C VAL A 73 7.63 -13.55 -10.64
N ILE A 74 6.30 -13.40 -10.58
CA ILE A 74 5.37 -14.51 -10.74
C ILE A 74 4.18 -14.12 -11.60
N MET A 75 3.81 -15.02 -12.51
CA MET A 75 2.60 -14.87 -13.31
C MET A 75 1.35 -15.11 -12.46
N THR A 76 0.35 -14.28 -12.65
CA THR A 76 -0.97 -14.31 -12.01
C THR A 76 -2.08 -14.18 -13.06
N SER A 77 -3.30 -14.50 -12.68
CA SER A 77 -4.46 -14.45 -13.57
C SER A 77 -4.76 -13.01 -14.03
N LYS A 78 -5.25 -12.89 -15.27
CA LYS A 78 -5.80 -11.65 -15.85
C LYS A 78 -7.15 -11.28 -15.26
N ASN A 79 -7.85 -12.23 -14.63
CA ASN A 79 -9.24 -12.07 -14.19
C ASN A 79 -9.38 -11.41 -12.81
N HIS A 80 -8.27 -11.12 -12.12
CA HIS A 80 -8.35 -10.41 -10.85
C HIS A 80 -8.82 -8.98 -11.09
N SER A 81 -9.77 -8.49 -10.30
CA SER A 81 -10.20 -7.09 -10.34
C SER A 81 -9.33 -6.19 -9.47
N THR A 82 -8.81 -6.70 -8.35
CA THR A 82 -8.07 -5.91 -7.35
C THR A 82 -6.58 -6.29 -7.25
N GLY A 83 -5.78 -5.43 -6.63
CA GLY A 83 -4.41 -5.76 -6.23
C GLY A 83 -4.38 -6.85 -5.17
N THR A 84 -5.34 -6.83 -4.24
CA THR A 84 -5.41 -7.75 -3.11
C THR A 84 -5.63 -9.21 -3.53
N ASN A 85 -6.56 -9.48 -4.46
CA ASN A 85 -6.75 -10.84 -5.01
C ASN A 85 -5.53 -11.34 -5.78
N ARG A 86 -4.81 -10.45 -6.48
CA ARG A 86 -3.55 -10.77 -7.17
C ARG A 86 -2.45 -11.14 -6.17
N CYS A 87 -2.32 -10.38 -5.09
CA CYS A 87 -1.38 -10.70 -4.00
C CYS A 87 -1.69 -12.05 -3.37
N LEU A 88 -2.96 -12.39 -3.18
CA LEU A 88 -3.33 -13.70 -2.64
C LEU A 88 -2.93 -14.86 -3.57
N GLU A 89 -3.21 -14.76 -4.87
CA GLU A 89 -2.77 -15.78 -5.82
C GLU A 89 -1.24 -15.90 -5.85
N ALA A 90 -0.54 -14.76 -5.90
CA ALA A 90 0.91 -14.72 -5.89
C ALA A 90 1.48 -15.38 -4.64
N TYR A 91 0.97 -15.05 -3.45
CA TYR A 91 1.34 -15.71 -2.20
C TYR A 91 1.15 -17.22 -2.27
N LYS A 92 -0.02 -17.70 -2.71
CA LYS A 92 -0.32 -19.14 -2.84
C LYS A 92 0.65 -19.87 -3.77
N LYS A 93 1.13 -19.21 -4.82
CA LYS A 93 2.13 -19.78 -5.73
C LYS A 93 3.54 -19.73 -5.14
N ILE A 94 3.93 -18.60 -4.53
CA ILE A 94 5.24 -18.40 -3.90
C ILE A 94 5.42 -19.40 -2.74
N GLN A 95 4.40 -19.62 -1.93
CA GLN A 95 4.47 -20.54 -0.79
C GLN A 95 4.73 -22.00 -1.21
N LYS A 96 4.37 -22.39 -2.45
CA LYS A 96 4.64 -23.73 -2.98
C LYS A 96 6.09 -23.95 -3.40
N ILE A 97 6.81 -22.86 -3.68
CA ILE A 97 8.20 -22.89 -4.18
C ILE A 97 9.21 -22.33 -3.17
N SER A 98 8.72 -21.78 -2.06
CA SER A 98 9.52 -21.16 -1.00
C SER A 98 9.69 -22.14 0.16
N GLU A 99 10.91 -22.27 0.66
CA GLU A 99 11.20 -22.98 1.92
C GLU A 99 10.81 -22.14 3.15
N THR A 100 10.69 -20.82 2.98
CA THR A 100 10.23 -19.90 4.01
C THR A 100 8.70 -19.91 4.10
N GLN A 101 8.18 -20.13 5.30
CA GLN A 101 6.78 -19.84 5.64
C GLN A 101 6.65 -18.36 5.96
N TYR A 102 5.72 -17.66 5.29
CA TYR A 102 5.46 -16.24 5.54
C TYR A 102 4.28 -16.04 6.47
N ASP A 103 4.42 -15.14 7.44
CA ASP A 103 3.37 -14.79 8.40
C ASP A 103 2.51 -13.62 7.90
N VAL A 104 3.16 -12.69 7.17
CA VAL A 104 2.56 -11.44 6.72
C VAL A 104 2.91 -11.18 5.26
N VAL A 105 1.91 -10.84 4.45
CA VAL A 105 2.07 -10.34 3.09
C VAL A 105 1.91 -8.83 3.10
N ILE A 106 2.88 -8.13 2.52
CA ILE A 106 2.82 -6.69 2.27
C ILE A 106 2.47 -6.46 0.80
N ASN A 107 1.31 -5.85 0.56
CA ASN A 107 0.91 -5.33 -0.74
C ASN A 107 1.56 -3.96 -0.97
N ILE A 108 2.51 -3.90 -1.90
CA ILE A 108 3.31 -2.73 -2.23
C ILE A 108 2.86 -2.22 -3.60
N GLN A 109 2.26 -1.03 -3.68
CA GLN A 109 1.75 -0.54 -4.95
C GLN A 109 2.89 -0.36 -5.98
N GLY A 110 2.68 -0.87 -7.19
CA GLY A 110 3.67 -0.84 -8.28
C GLY A 110 3.90 0.55 -8.88
N ASP A 111 3.18 1.55 -8.41
CA ASP A 111 3.17 2.92 -8.90
C ASP A 111 3.70 3.95 -7.90
N GLU A 112 4.39 3.49 -6.86
CA GLU A 112 5.01 4.30 -5.82
C GLU A 112 6.55 4.30 -5.95
N PRO A 113 7.14 4.83 -7.04
CA PRO A 113 8.58 4.77 -7.30
C PRO A 113 9.43 5.53 -6.29
N LEU A 114 8.83 6.37 -5.45
CA LEU A 114 9.48 7.11 -4.37
C LEU A 114 9.37 6.43 -3.00
N LEU A 115 8.87 5.18 -2.94
CA LEU A 115 8.76 4.40 -1.72
C LEU A 115 10.00 4.51 -0.80
N ALA A 116 9.81 5.02 0.42
CA ALA A 116 10.84 5.05 1.44
C ALA A 116 10.95 3.70 2.17
N LYS A 117 12.16 3.31 2.56
CA LYS A 117 12.41 2.11 3.39
C LYS A 117 11.63 2.18 4.71
N GLU A 118 11.54 3.38 5.25
CA GLU A 118 10.89 3.72 6.50
C GLU A 118 9.39 3.42 6.45
N ASN A 119 8.74 3.55 5.28
CA ASN A 119 7.34 3.19 5.11
C ASN A 119 7.12 1.70 5.43
N LEU A 120 7.85 0.82 4.74
CA LEU A 120 7.73 -0.63 4.98
C LEU A 120 8.20 -1.01 6.39
N THR A 121 9.22 -0.33 6.93
CA THR A 121 9.70 -0.58 8.30
C THR A 121 8.66 -0.19 9.34
N SER A 122 7.98 0.95 9.18
CA SER A 122 6.87 1.38 10.04
C SER A 122 5.68 0.42 9.94
N LEU A 123 5.37 -0.06 8.72
CA LEU A 123 4.29 -1.00 8.51
C LEU A 123 4.54 -2.35 9.21
N LYS A 124 5.78 -2.87 9.12
CA LYS A 124 6.20 -4.08 9.87
C LYS A 124 6.06 -3.90 11.39
N LYS A 125 6.38 -2.72 11.92
CA LYS A 125 6.28 -2.43 13.36
C LYS A 125 4.84 -2.53 13.89
N CYS A 126 3.81 -2.36 13.05
CA CYS A 126 2.41 -2.53 13.47
C CYS A 126 2.13 -3.95 13.99
N PHE A 127 2.81 -4.96 13.45
CA PHE A 127 2.68 -6.36 13.87
C PHE A 127 3.43 -6.69 15.16
N LYS A 128 4.02 -5.68 15.82
CA LYS A 128 4.46 -5.85 17.20
C LYS A 128 3.30 -6.00 18.18
N ASP A 129 2.14 -5.44 17.82
CA ASP A 129 0.89 -5.66 18.52
C ASP A 129 0.27 -6.98 18.03
N PRO A 130 0.10 -8.00 18.89
CA PRO A 130 -0.44 -9.29 18.49
C PRO A 130 -1.91 -9.24 18.05
N GLN A 131 -2.61 -8.13 18.29
CA GLN A 131 -3.97 -7.91 17.79
C GLN A 131 -4.00 -7.45 16.32
N THR A 132 -2.85 -7.09 15.75
CA THR A 132 -2.75 -6.60 14.38
C THR A 132 -2.88 -7.75 13.38
N LYS A 133 -3.99 -7.76 12.64
CA LYS A 133 -4.22 -8.66 11.50
C LYS A 133 -4.08 -7.99 10.13
N LEU A 134 -4.46 -6.72 10.05
CA LEU A 134 -4.31 -5.85 8.89
C LEU A 134 -3.75 -4.52 9.35
N ALA A 135 -2.72 -4.01 8.67
CA ALA A 135 -2.16 -2.70 8.91
C ALA A 135 -2.01 -1.89 7.62
N THR A 136 -2.05 -0.56 7.75
CA THR A 136 -1.71 0.38 6.69
C THR A 136 -0.92 1.57 7.25
N LEU A 137 -0.53 2.52 6.41
CA LEU A 137 0.26 3.68 6.80
C LEU A 137 -0.54 4.97 6.70
N ILE A 138 -0.20 5.92 7.58
CA ILE A 138 -0.70 7.28 7.55
C ILE A 138 0.46 8.26 7.73
N THR A 139 0.32 9.44 7.13
CA THR A 139 1.28 10.54 7.23
C THR A 139 0.55 11.84 7.59
N PRO A 140 1.15 12.74 8.39
CA PRO A 140 0.54 14.04 8.66
C PRO A 140 0.40 14.85 7.36
N VAL A 141 -0.75 15.51 7.22
CA VAL A 141 -0.96 16.49 6.16
C VAL A 141 -0.17 17.75 6.49
N VAL A 142 0.79 18.09 5.62
CA VAL A 142 1.68 19.25 5.81
C VAL A 142 1.31 20.43 4.92
N ARG A 143 0.73 20.18 3.74
CA ARG A 143 0.31 21.21 2.79
C ARG A 143 -1.17 21.51 2.94
N LEU A 144 -1.53 22.79 2.92
CA LEU A 144 -2.94 23.17 2.99
C LEU A 144 -3.72 22.71 1.77
N ASP A 145 -3.10 22.75 0.58
CA ASP A 145 -3.72 22.32 -0.68
C ASP A 145 -4.17 20.86 -0.64
N ASP A 146 -3.45 20.00 0.08
CA ASP A 146 -3.80 18.58 0.22
C ASP A 146 -5.19 18.43 0.88
N LEU A 147 -5.61 19.36 1.75
CA LEU A 147 -6.97 19.34 2.33
C LEU A 147 -8.08 19.56 1.30
N PHE A 148 -7.75 20.06 0.11
CA PHE A 148 -8.71 20.33 -0.96
C PHE A 148 -8.54 19.39 -2.16
N ASN A 149 -7.59 18.45 -2.08
CA ASN A 149 -7.36 17.45 -3.12
C ASN A 149 -8.29 16.24 -2.91
N GLU A 150 -9.22 16.00 -3.83
CA GLU A 150 -10.17 14.88 -3.77
C GLU A 150 -9.51 13.49 -3.98
N SER A 151 -8.26 13.48 -4.47
CA SER A 151 -7.47 12.26 -4.57
C SER A 151 -6.93 11.81 -3.22
N GLU A 152 -6.79 12.73 -2.26
CA GLU A 152 -6.29 12.43 -0.93
C GLU A 152 -7.35 11.69 -0.10
N VAL A 153 -6.87 10.76 0.72
CA VAL A 153 -7.71 9.94 1.59
C VAL A 153 -7.37 10.27 3.03
N PHE A 154 -8.34 10.77 3.77
CA PHE A 154 -8.20 11.14 5.18
C PHE A 154 -8.70 10.01 6.08
N VAL A 155 -8.17 9.97 7.30
CA VAL A 155 -8.45 8.89 8.24
C VAL A 155 -8.54 9.39 9.67
N THR A 156 -9.53 8.86 10.39
CA THR A 156 -9.65 9.02 11.84
C THR A 156 -9.40 7.67 12.52
N PHE A 157 -8.96 7.69 13.77
CA PHE A 157 -8.59 6.47 14.50
C PHE A 157 -8.81 6.60 16.00
N ASN A 158 -8.92 5.44 16.66
CA ASN A 158 -9.08 5.38 18.11
C ASN A 158 -7.72 5.48 18.85
N LYS A 159 -7.77 5.50 20.19
CA LYS A 159 -6.58 5.61 21.05
C LYS A 159 -5.57 4.45 20.92
N ASN A 160 -6.00 3.32 20.34
CA ASN A 160 -5.16 2.16 20.08
C ASN A 160 -4.62 2.14 18.63
N TYR A 161 -4.77 3.24 17.89
CA TYR A 161 -4.35 3.40 16.49
C TYR A 161 -4.99 2.40 15.54
N PHE A 162 -6.25 2.03 15.80
CA PHE A 162 -7.08 1.37 14.80
C PHE A 162 -7.94 2.40 14.09
N ALA A 163 -7.99 2.32 12.75
CA ALA A 163 -8.82 3.17 11.92
C ALA A 163 -10.30 3.08 12.35
N LEU A 164 -10.95 4.23 12.41
CA LEU A 164 -12.40 4.35 12.59
C LEU A 164 -13.09 4.47 11.23
N TYR A 165 -12.54 5.28 10.33
CA TYR A 165 -13.09 5.51 8.99
C TYR A 165 -12.06 6.14 8.05
N PHE A 166 -12.10 5.77 6.77
CA PHE A 166 -11.37 6.43 5.68
C PHE A 166 -12.35 7.15 4.76
N SER A 167 -12.00 8.38 4.35
CA SER A 167 -12.85 9.19 3.48
C SER A 167 -12.04 10.11 2.57
N ARG A 168 -12.53 10.40 1.38
CA ARG A 168 -12.02 11.50 0.55
C ARG A 168 -12.42 12.87 1.10
N SER A 169 -13.45 12.92 1.94
CA SER A 169 -13.75 14.12 2.73
C SER A 169 -12.75 14.29 3.86
N VAL A 170 -12.34 15.54 4.12
CA VAL A 170 -11.42 15.83 5.23
C VAL A 170 -12.05 15.50 6.57
N ILE A 171 -11.48 14.51 7.25
CA ILE A 171 -11.88 14.07 8.58
C ILE A 171 -10.70 14.10 9.56
N PRO A 172 -10.93 14.43 10.85
CA PRO A 172 -12.19 14.89 11.41
C PRO A 172 -12.53 16.34 11.00
N HIS A 173 -13.83 16.66 10.96
CA HIS A 173 -14.27 18.05 10.78
C HIS A 173 -13.95 18.89 12.03
N ILE A 174 -13.41 20.10 11.85
CA ILE A 174 -13.13 21.03 12.96
C ILE A 174 -14.22 22.10 13.02
N ARG A 175 -15.16 21.90 13.95
CA ARG A 175 -16.31 22.81 14.13
C ARG A 175 -15.86 24.22 14.48
N GLY A 176 -16.45 25.21 13.79
CA GLY A 176 -16.27 26.64 14.11
C GLY A 176 -14.90 27.20 13.71
N VAL A 177 -14.11 26.46 12.92
CA VAL A 177 -12.80 26.91 12.43
C VAL A 177 -12.80 26.87 10.91
N ASP A 178 -12.35 27.96 10.30
CA ASP A 178 -12.12 28.02 8.86
C ASP A 178 -11.12 26.95 8.40
N LYS A 179 -11.42 26.22 7.33
CA LYS A 179 -10.63 25.09 6.82
C LYS A 179 -9.17 25.46 6.54
N THR A 180 -8.91 26.71 6.12
CA THR A 180 -7.55 27.22 5.87
C THR A 180 -6.67 27.28 7.13
N LYS A 181 -7.28 27.21 8.32
CA LYS A 181 -6.60 27.26 9.63
C LYS A 181 -6.53 25.90 10.31
N TRP A 182 -7.06 24.83 9.71
CA TRP A 182 -7.17 23.51 10.36
C TRP A 182 -5.80 22.93 10.74
N LEU A 183 -4.82 22.98 9.83
CA LEU A 183 -3.47 22.47 10.09
C LEU A 183 -2.72 23.22 11.22
N LYS A 184 -3.17 24.42 11.59
CA LYS A 184 -2.64 25.18 12.75
C LYS A 184 -3.29 24.77 14.07
N LYS A 185 -4.40 24.04 14.04
CA LYS A 185 -5.19 23.66 15.22
C LYS A 185 -4.97 22.22 15.64
N THR A 186 -4.81 21.31 14.69
CA THR A 186 -4.57 19.90 14.96
C THR A 186 -3.85 19.25 13.78
N THR A 187 -3.27 18.09 14.03
CA THR A 187 -2.74 17.24 12.97
C THR A 187 -3.87 16.49 12.30
N ILE A 188 -4.01 16.69 10.99
CA ILE A 188 -4.85 15.86 10.12
C ILE A 188 -3.94 14.82 9.47
N TYR A 189 -4.42 13.59 9.33
CA TYR A 189 -3.66 12.51 8.71
C TYR A 189 -4.29 12.10 7.39
N LYS A 190 -3.42 11.85 6.41
CA LYS A 190 -3.77 11.20 5.16
C LYS A 190 -3.22 9.77 5.12
N HIS A 191 -3.94 8.91 4.42
CA HIS A 191 -3.66 7.51 4.24
C HIS A 191 -2.67 7.30 3.08
N LEU A 192 -1.77 6.33 3.24
CA LEU A 192 -0.86 5.87 2.19
C LEU A 192 -1.21 4.43 1.82
N GLY A 193 -1.34 4.15 0.52
CA GLY A 193 -1.85 2.90 -0.06
C GLY A 193 -1.05 1.61 0.16
N PHE A 194 -0.22 1.55 1.20
CA PHE A 194 0.54 0.35 1.60
C PHE A 194 -0.26 -0.47 2.59
N TYR A 195 -0.36 -1.78 2.37
CA TYR A 195 -1.09 -2.66 3.27
C TYR A 195 -0.27 -3.89 3.61
N ALA A 196 -0.44 -4.36 4.84
CA ALA A 196 0.15 -5.61 5.31
C ALA A 196 -0.94 -6.44 5.99
N TYR A 197 -0.99 -7.72 5.66
CA TYR A 197 -2.04 -8.65 6.06
C TYR A 197 -1.40 -9.89 6.66
N THR A 198 -1.94 -10.42 7.74
CA THR A 198 -1.75 -11.84 8.04
C THR A 198 -2.35 -12.67 6.90
N ILE A 199 -1.86 -13.91 6.74
CA ILE A 199 -2.33 -14.79 5.67
C ILE A 199 -3.85 -15.03 5.75
N GLU A 200 -4.35 -15.35 6.94
CA GLU A 200 -5.79 -15.56 7.20
C GLU A 200 -6.61 -14.32 6.78
N THR A 201 -6.17 -13.13 7.16
CA THR A 201 -6.88 -11.89 6.85
C THR A 201 -6.77 -11.51 5.38
N LEU A 202 -5.68 -11.84 4.69
CA LEU A 202 -5.60 -11.67 3.24
C LEU A 202 -6.62 -12.56 2.52
N GLU A 203 -6.77 -13.81 2.95
CA GLU A 203 -7.75 -14.74 2.40
C GLU A 203 -9.18 -14.30 2.65
N GLU A 204 -9.49 -13.91 3.88
CA GLU A 204 -10.80 -13.40 4.26
C GLU A 204 -11.14 -12.13 3.47
N PHE A 205 -10.26 -11.12 3.48
CA PHE A 205 -10.48 -9.85 2.79
C PHE A 205 -10.70 -10.03 1.29
N ALA A 206 -9.95 -10.95 0.65
CA ALA A 206 -10.07 -11.24 -0.77
C ALA A 206 -11.37 -12.00 -1.14
N SER A 207 -12.06 -12.58 -0.16
CA SER A 207 -13.34 -13.28 -0.33
C SER A 207 -14.56 -12.38 -0.12
N LEU A 208 -14.38 -11.23 0.53
CA LEU A 208 -15.47 -10.30 0.81
C LEU A 208 -15.98 -9.63 -0.49
N PRO A 209 -17.31 -9.55 -0.70
CA PRO A 209 -17.87 -8.77 -1.79
C PRO A 209 -17.68 -7.27 -1.56
N GLU A 210 -17.64 -6.52 -2.66
CA GLU A 210 -17.56 -5.06 -2.63
C GLU A 210 -18.70 -4.45 -1.78
N SER A 211 -18.34 -3.61 -0.81
CA SER A 211 -19.27 -3.07 0.19
C SER A 211 -19.85 -1.71 -0.21
N GLY A 212 -20.77 -1.17 0.61
CA GLY A 212 -21.44 0.10 0.33
C GLY A 212 -20.51 1.30 0.41
N LEU A 213 -19.74 1.43 1.50
CA LEU A 213 -18.76 2.52 1.67
C LEU A 213 -17.58 2.36 0.73
N GLU A 214 -17.17 1.14 0.38
CA GLU A 214 -16.15 0.92 -0.66
C GLU A 214 -16.60 1.57 -1.98
N LYS A 215 -17.83 1.32 -2.43
CA LYS A 215 -18.38 1.90 -3.67
C LYS A 215 -18.50 3.42 -3.61
N MET A 216 -18.99 3.96 -2.49
CA MET A 216 -19.24 5.39 -2.35
C MET A 216 -17.94 6.20 -2.32
N GLU A 217 -16.93 5.73 -1.60
CA GLU A 217 -15.65 6.43 -1.45
C GLU A 217 -14.61 5.99 -2.51
N SER A 218 -14.86 4.88 -3.21
CA SER A 218 -13.88 4.19 -4.04
C SER A 218 -12.61 3.86 -3.23
N LEU A 219 -12.79 3.18 -2.10
CA LEU A 219 -11.75 2.83 -1.12
C LEU A 219 -11.91 1.39 -0.60
N GLU A 220 -11.09 0.45 -1.11
CA GLU A 220 -11.17 -0.99 -0.81
C GLU A 220 -11.08 -1.30 0.70
N GLN A 221 -10.30 -0.52 1.45
CA GLN A 221 -10.14 -0.73 2.89
C GLN A 221 -11.43 -0.51 3.70
N ASN A 222 -12.39 0.25 3.17
CA ASN A 222 -13.68 0.43 3.84
C ASN A 222 -14.52 -0.85 3.83
N ARG A 223 -14.32 -1.76 2.86
CA ARG A 223 -14.92 -3.10 2.87
C ARG A 223 -14.60 -3.88 4.13
N TRP A 224 -13.35 -3.82 4.55
CA TRP A 224 -12.93 -4.50 5.78
C TRP A 224 -13.57 -3.88 7.01
N LEU A 225 -13.62 -2.54 7.09
CA LEU A 225 -14.22 -1.85 8.22
C LEU A 225 -15.73 -2.13 8.31
N GLU A 226 -16.46 -2.13 7.20
CA GLU A 226 -17.91 -2.42 7.18
C GLU A 226 -18.22 -3.84 7.63
N ASN A 227 -17.32 -4.80 7.38
CA ASN A 227 -17.46 -6.18 7.84
C ASN A 227 -16.94 -6.39 9.29
N GLY A 228 -16.73 -5.31 10.06
CA GLY A 228 -16.30 -5.36 11.46
C GLY A 228 -14.80 -5.60 11.66
N GLY A 229 -14.05 -5.61 10.57
CA GLY A 229 -12.60 -5.72 10.57
C GLY A 229 -11.92 -4.50 11.19
N LYS A 230 -10.72 -4.71 11.72
CA LYS A 230 -9.88 -3.64 12.29
C LYS A 230 -8.63 -3.45 11.44
N ILE A 231 -8.23 -2.19 11.24
CA ILE A 231 -7.02 -1.81 10.50
C ILE A 231 -6.09 -1.03 11.43
N LYS A 232 -4.92 -1.58 11.72
CA LYS A 232 -3.89 -0.90 12.52
C LYS A 232 -3.19 0.17 11.67
N LEU A 233 -2.98 1.34 12.23
CA LEU A 233 -2.31 2.45 11.55
C LEU A 233 -0.87 2.59 12.02
N GLY A 234 0.06 2.51 11.07
CA GLY A 234 1.46 2.87 11.24
C GLY A 234 1.69 4.32 10.83
N PHE A 235 2.49 5.05 11.60
CA PHE A 235 2.84 6.43 11.31
C PHE A 235 4.15 6.50 10.52
N THR A 236 4.18 7.35 9.50
CA THR A 236 5.40 7.70 8.76
C THR A 236 5.46 9.20 8.50
N SER A 237 6.66 9.76 8.47
CA SER A 237 6.92 11.13 8.00
C SER A 237 7.29 11.18 6.52
N HIS A 238 7.41 10.02 5.86
CA HIS A 238 7.75 9.92 4.46
C HIS A 238 6.47 9.83 3.65
N ASP A 239 6.12 10.94 3.01
CA ASP A 239 5.06 10.96 2.01
C ASP A 239 5.47 10.12 0.79
N SER A 240 4.49 9.70 0.01
CA SER A 240 4.69 8.98 -1.25
C SER A 240 3.91 9.67 -2.35
N ILE A 241 4.42 9.59 -3.58
CA ILE A 241 3.75 10.16 -4.75
C ILE A 241 3.49 9.00 -5.70
N SER A 242 2.21 8.61 -5.78
CA SER A 242 1.76 7.65 -6.78
C SER A 242 1.76 8.28 -8.16
N VAL A 243 2.18 7.52 -9.16
CA VAL A 243 2.24 7.96 -10.56
C VAL A 243 1.00 7.52 -11.30
N ASP A 244 -0.08 8.30 -11.26
CA ASP A 244 -1.34 7.93 -11.95
C ASP A 244 -1.50 8.57 -13.32
N THR A 245 -0.82 9.68 -13.55
CA THR A 245 -0.89 10.48 -14.78
C THR A 245 0.50 10.74 -15.35
N ILE A 246 0.54 11.28 -16.58
CA ILE A 246 1.79 11.74 -17.20
C ILE A 246 2.41 12.88 -16.38
N ASP A 247 1.60 13.76 -15.80
CA ASP A 247 2.09 14.87 -14.97
C ASP A 247 2.77 14.36 -13.69
N ASP A 248 2.22 13.31 -13.07
CA ASP A 248 2.86 12.66 -11.92
C ASP A 248 4.19 12.02 -12.31
N LEU A 249 4.25 11.36 -13.47
CA LEU A 249 5.47 10.74 -13.98
C LEU A 249 6.56 11.80 -14.20
N GLU A 250 6.23 12.93 -14.81
CA GLU A 250 7.16 14.05 -15.01
C GLU A 250 7.61 14.67 -13.69
N ARG A 251 6.70 14.80 -12.72
CA ARG A 251 7.04 15.27 -11.37
C ARG A 251 8.02 14.33 -10.69
N VAL A 252 7.78 13.02 -10.74
CA VAL A 252 8.69 12.01 -10.17
C VAL A 252 10.05 12.02 -10.88
N ARG A 253 10.08 12.10 -12.22
CA ARG A 253 11.34 12.22 -13.00
C ARG A 253 12.17 13.40 -12.52
N LYS A 254 11.54 14.57 -12.31
CA LYS A 254 12.22 15.78 -11.79
C LYS A 254 12.72 15.60 -10.35
N MET A 255 11.97 14.93 -9.49
CA MET A 255 12.36 14.68 -8.09
C MET A 255 13.48 13.64 -7.95
N MET A 256 13.66 12.77 -8.95
CA MET A 256 14.67 11.70 -8.97
C MET A 256 15.90 12.03 -9.82
N LYS A 257 15.99 13.23 -10.38
CA LYS A 257 17.20 13.77 -11.00
C LYS A 257 18.12 14.34 -9.94
#